data_AF-A0A383A3N8-F1
#
_entry.id   AF-A0A383A3N8-F1
#
_cell.length_a   1.000
_cell.length_b   1.000
_cell.length_c   1.000
_cell.angle_alpha   90.00
_cell.angle_beta   90.00
_cell.angle_gamma   90.00
#
_symmetry.space_group_name_H-M   'P 1'
#
loop_
_entity.id
_entity.type
_entity.pdbx_description
1 polymer ?
#
loop_
_entity_poly.entity_id
_entity_poly.type
_entity_poly.pdbx_seq_one_letter_code
_entity_poly.pdbx_strand_id
1 'polypeptide(L)'
;MHYVQSLISIVAIVGYASIVHGQPWQTYDTSNGEWRSYAGDIRGTKYSPLDQIDGSNFSDLEVAWEWVSVDNVVSRSNPDGGEWWAPLDTIVDSLIEDTPDLYRSSQPPNASRLQATPLMVDGVLYFNTPLSQGVAVDATTGKTLWVFNPKSYEEGTPTMSSPWSQRGVAYWTDGAGDKRIFWGTGNGYLVCVNAMTGQPCQDFGPNGSGMVDTMVGVPRAVRGERDYLNALTWG
;
A
#
# COMPACT_ATOMS: atom_id res chain seq x y z
N MET A 1 9.92 -11.13 -85.33
CA MET A 1 9.61 -9.91 -84.56
C MET A 1 8.81 -10.35 -83.33
N HIS A 2 9.50 -10.70 -82.23
CA HIS A 2 8.88 -11.02 -80.95
C HIS A 2 9.71 -10.34 -79.87
N TYR A 3 9.15 -9.29 -79.28
CA TYR A 3 9.74 -8.53 -78.19
C TYR A 3 9.39 -9.20 -76.87
N VAL A 4 10.41 -9.52 -76.07
CA VAL A 4 10.28 -9.93 -74.67
C VAL A 4 10.29 -8.65 -73.84
N GLN A 5 9.18 -8.32 -73.18
CA GLN A 5 9.15 -7.24 -72.18
C GLN A 5 9.36 -7.84 -70.78
N SER A 6 10.44 -7.37 -70.15
CA SER A 6 10.82 -7.66 -68.77
C SER A 6 9.98 -6.80 -67.81
N LEU A 7 9.27 -7.43 -66.87
CA LEU A 7 8.55 -6.74 -65.80
C LEU A 7 9.41 -6.73 -64.53
N ILE A 8 9.90 -5.55 -64.18
CA ILE A 8 10.55 -5.26 -62.90
C ILE A 8 9.46 -5.24 -61.82
N SER A 9 9.54 -6.14 -60.84
CA SER A 9 8.66 -6.13 -59.68
C SER A 9 9.18 -5.13 -58.65
N ILE A 10 8.42 -4.06 -58.39
CA ILE A 10 8.65 -3.12 -57.30
C ILE A 10 8.17 -3.79 -56.00
N VAL A 11 9.09 -4.12 -55.10
CA VAL A 11 8.76 -4.54 -53.73
C VAL A 11 8.38 -3.28 -52.94
N ALA A 12 7.11 -3.14 -52.59
CA ALA A 12 6.65 -2.12 -51.66
C ALA A 12 7.07 -2.52 -50.23
N ILE A 13 7.98 -1.75 -49.63
CA ILE A 13 8.29 -1.86 -48.20
C ILE A 13 7.10 -1.27 -47.44
N VAL A 14 6.26 -2.14 -46.89
CA VAL A 14 5.24 -1.73 -45.90
C VAL A 14 5.98 -1.45 -44.60
N GLY A 15 6.26 -0.17 -44.34
CA GLY A 15 6.72 0.27 -43.03
C GLY A 15 5.61 0.05 -42.01
N TYR A 16 5.82 -0.89 -41.08
CA TYR A 16 5.03 -0.95 -39.86
C TYR A 16 5.40 0.27 -39.02
N ALA A 17 4.62 1.34 -39.13
CA ALA A 17 4.58 2.35 -38.09
C ALA A 17 3.85 1.73 -36.90
N SER A 18 4.61 1.23 -35.93
CA SER A 18 4.05 0.87 -34.63
C SER A 18 3.50 2.14 -34.00
N ILE A 19 2.17 2.30 -34.05
CA ILE A 19 1.49 3.28 -33.21
C ILE A 19 1.65 2.78 -31.78
N VAL A 20 2.60 3.37 -31.05
CA VAL A 20 2.61 3.28 -29.59
C VAL A 20 1.36 4.02 -29.14
N HIS A 21 0.27 3.27 -28.95
CA HIS A 21 -0.87 3.76 -28.20
C HIS A 21 -0.37 3.91 -26.77
N GLY A 22 0.11 5.11 -26.42
CA GLY A 22 0.26 5.48 -25.02
C GLY A 22 -1.10 5.27 -24.40
N GLN A 23 -1.25 4.20 -23.61
CA GLN A 23 -2.47 3.95 -22.87
C GLN A 23 -2.79 5.24 -22.11
N PRO A 24 -4.03 5.74 -22.15
CA PRO A 24 -4.37 6.91 -21.37
C PRO A 24 -3.97 6.65 -19.93
N TRP A 25 -3.32 7.65 -19.32
CA TRP A 25 -3.01 7.66 -17.89
C TRP A 25 -4.25 7.22 -17.10
N GLN A 26 -4.05 6.48 -16.01
CA GLN A 26 -5.15 5.94 -15.18
C GLN A 26 -6.30 6.95 -15.03
N THR A 27 -7.51 6.52 -15.40
CA THR A 27 -8.72 7.31 -15.21
C THR A 27 -9.20 7.14 -13.77
N TYR A 28 -9.16 8.23 -13.01
CA TYR A 28 -9.69 8.31 -11.66
C TYR A 28 -11.06 8.96 -11.72
N ASP A 29 -12.07 8.13 -11.99
CA ASP A 29 -13.49 8.46 -11.99
C ASP A 29 -14.19 7.50 -11.03
N THR A 30 -15.23 8.00 -10.37
CA THR A 30 -16.04 7.29 -9.38
C THR A 30 -17.43 6.90 -9.91
N SER A 31 -17.74 7.23 -11.17
CA SER A 31 -19.05 6.97 -11.79
C SER A 31 -19.41 5.49 -11.95
N ASN A 32 -18.40 4.62 -11.99
CA ASN A 32 -18.55 3.16 -12.01
C ASN A 32 -18.49 2.53 -10.61
N GLY A 33 -18.53 3.34 -9.55
CA GLY A 33 -18.42 2.91 -8.16
C GLY A 33 -17.01 2.64 -7.66
N GLU A 34 -15.99 2.79 -8.51
CA GLU A 34 -14.59 2.63 -8.14
C GLU A 34 -14.09 3.80 -7.28
N TRP A 35 -13.05 3.55 -6.49
CA TRP A 35 -12.40 4.59 -5.67
C TRP A 35 -10.88 4.39 -5.70
N ARG A 36 -10.29 4.64 -6.87
CA ARG A 36 -8.89 4.28 -7.17
C ARG A 36 -7.85 5.24 -6.59
N SER A 37 -8.26 6.38 -6.06
CA SER A 37 -7.39 7.35 -5.39
C SER A 37 -7.92 7.72 -4.01
N TYR A 38 -7.06 8.23 -3.13
CA TYR A 38 -7.43 8.66 -1.78
C TYR A 38 -8.65 9.61 -1.72
N ALA A 39 -8.86 10.40 -2.76
CA ALA A 39 -9.93 11.37 -2.84
C ALA A 39 -10.96 11.09 -3.95
N GLY A 40 -11.01 9.85 -4.45
CA GLY A 40 -11.90 9.41 -5.52
C GLY A 40 -11.40 9.79 -6.91
N ASP A 41 -11.00 11.05 -7.08
CA ASP A 41 -10.46 11.59 -8.33
C ASP A 41 -9.13 12.36 -8.11
N ILE A 42 -8.48 12.75 -9.20
CA ILE A 42 -7.23 13.54 -9.16
C ILE A 42 -7.43 15.00 -8.76
N ARG A 43 -8.66 15.51 -8.80
CA ARG A 43 -9.00 16.88 -8.41
C ARG A 43 -9.21 16.99 -6.90
N GLY A 44 -9.33 15.86 -6.22
CA GLY A 44 -9.53 15.79 -4.78
C GLY A 44 -10.96 16.10 -4.34
N THR A 45 -11.96 15.87 -5.20
CA THR A 45 -13.34 16.30 -4.91
C THR A 45 -14.00 15.49 -3.80
N LYS A 46 -13.56 14.25 -3.58
CA LYS A 46 -14.20 13.29 -2.67
C LYS A 46 -15.69 13.07 -3.00
N TYR A 47 -16.03 13.08 -4.29
CA TYR A 47 -17.39 12.97 -4.78
C TYR A 47 -17.63 11.64 -5.50
N SER A 48 -18.82 11.07 -5.30
CA SER A 48 -19.37 9.99 -6.12
C SER A 48 -20.66 10.49 -6.77
N PRO A 49 -20.84 10.31 -8.09
CA PRO A 49 -22.09 10.64 -8.77
C PRO A 49 -23.16 9.54 -8.61
N LEU A 50 -22.88 8.45 -7.89
CA LEU A 50 -23.87 7.39 -7.64
C LEU A 50 -25.02 7.91 -6.78
N ASP A 51 -26.24 7.49 -7.13
CA ASP A 51 -27.50 7.98 -6.55
C ASP A 51 -28.40 6.86 -6.01
N GLN A 52 -27.91 5.61 -5.96
CA GLN A 52 -28.67 4.50 -5.38
C GLN A 52 -29.07 4.76 -3.92
N ILE A 53 -28.20 5.43 -3.16
CA ILE A 53 -28.47 5.86 -1.78
C ILE A 53 -28.71 7.37 -1.82
N ASP A 54 -29.87 7.79 -1.34
CA ASP A 54 -30.28 9.19 -1.33
C ASP A 54 -31.05 9.57 -0.05
N GLY A 55 -31.52 10.82 0.01
CA GLY A 55 -32.23 11.33 1.17
C GLY A 55 -33.58 10.66 1.46
N SER A 56 -34.11 9.85 0.54
CA SER A 56 -35.38 9.13 0.69
C SER A 56 -35.22 7.72 1.27
N ASN A 57 -34.04 7.09 1.12
CA ASN A 57 -33.79 5.70 1.53
C ASN A 57 -32.61 5.52 2.50
N PHE A 58 -31.90 6.59 2.87
CA PHE A 58 -30.74 6.51 3.78
C PHE A 58 -31.04 5.82 5.13
N SER A 59 -32.28 5.94 5.63
CA SER A 59 -32.71 5.29 6.86
C SER A 59 -32.75 3.76 6.79
N ASP A 60 -32.72 3.19 5.59
CA ASP A 60 -32.90 1.76 5.36
C ASP A 60 -31.55 1.02 5.27
N LEU A 61 -30.43 1.75 5.43
CA LEU A 61 -29.10 1.17 5.40
C LEU A 61 -28.88 0.21 6.58
N GLU A 62 -28.27 -0.93 6.27
CA GLU A 62 -27.84 -1.93 7.23
C GLU A 62 -26.35 -2.22 7.09
N VAL A 63 -25.75 -2.74 8.16
CA VAL A 63 -24.36 -3.21 8.12
C VAL A 63 -24.29 -4.45 7.24
N ALA A 64 -23.60 -4.34 6.10
CA ALA A 64 -23.36 -5.49 5.22
C ALA A 64 -22.35 -6.47 5.83
N TRP A 65 -21.26 -5.95 6.42
CA TRP A 65 -20.24 -6.73 7.12
C TRP A 65 -19.35 -5.82 7.98
N GLU A 66 -18.60 -6.43 8.90
CA GLU A 66 -17.54 -5.80 9.68
C GLU A 66 -16.22 -6.54 9.45
N TRP A 67 -15.10 -5.81 9.43
CA TRP A 67 -13.76 -6.40 9.28
C TRP A 67 -12.96 -6.25 10.58
N VAL A 68 -12.34 -7.35 11.01
CA VAL A 68 -11.50 -7.37 12.20
C VAL A 68 -10.05 -7.09 11.81
N SER A 69 -9.43 -6.12 12.48
CA SER A 69 -8.06 -5.71 12.18
C SER A 69 -7.04 -6.83 12.36
N VAL A 70 -6.16 -6.94 11.37
CA VAL A 70 -4.97 -7.81 11.42
C VAL A 70 -3.92 -7.32 12.41
N ASP A 71 -4.06 -6.11 12.95
CA ASP A 71 -3.18 -5.61 14.02
C ASP A 71 -3.46 -6.29 15.38
N ASN A 72 -4.53 -7.07 15.51
CA ASN A 72 -4.83 -7.81 16.74
C ASN A 72 -3.90 -9.02 16.95
N VAL A 73 -3.40 -9.61 15.87
CA VAL A 73 -2.48 -10.75 15.89
C VAL A 73 -1.37 -10.47 14.89
N VAL A 74 -0.16 -10.28 15.38
CA VAL A 74 0.99 -9.88 14.57
C VAL A 74 2.12 -10.89 14.68
N SER A 75 3.07 -10.84 13.75
CA SER A 75 4.21 -11.74 13.71
C SER A 75 5.48 -11.08 14.24
N ARG A 76 6.26 -11.78 15.05
CA ARG A 76 7.61 -11.39 15.41
C ARG A 76 8.63 -12.23 14.64
N SER A 77 9.70 -11.62 14.13
CA SER A 77 10.85 -12.34 13.57
C SER A 77 11.66 -13.02 14.68
N ASN A 78 11.96 -14.31 14.52
CA ASN A 78 12.82 -15.05 15.43
C ASN A 78 14.30 -15.00 14.98
N PRO A 79 15.27 -15.14 15.90
CA PRO A 79 16.70 -15.18 15.53
C PRO A 79 17.09 -16.30 14.57
N ASP A 80 16.31 -17.39 14.50
CA ASP A 80 16.52 -18.53 13.60
C ASP A 80 15.91 -18.33 12.21
N GLY A 81 15.32 -17.15 11.94
CA GLY A 81 14.64 -16.83 10.69
C GLY A 81 13.19 -17.32 10.62
N GLY A 82 12.67 -17.93 11.69
CA GLY A 82 11.25 -18.22 11.83
C GLY A 82 10.40 -16.98 12.14
N GLU A 83 9.08 -17.17 12.15
CA GLU A 83 8.14 -16.16 12.61
C GLU A 83 7.24 -16.72 13.70
N TRP A 84 7.04 -15.94 14.77
CA TRP A 84 6.12 -16.26 15.85
C TRP A 84 4.90 -15.33 15.79
N TRP A 85 3.71 -15.90 15.75
CA TRP A 85 2.45 -15.15 15.72
C TRP A 85 1.78 -15.15 17.09
N ALA A 86 1.44 -13.97 17.61
CA ALA A 86 0.75 -13.82 18.88
C ALA A 86 -0.07 -12.51 18.91
N PRO A 87 -0.95 -12.34 19.92
CA PRO A 87 -1.57 -11.05 20.19
C PRO A 87 -0.55 -9.92 20.32
N LEU A 88 -0.95 -8.70 19.91
CA LEU A 88 -0.03 -7.54 19.86
C LEU A 88 0.65 -7.25 21.20
N ASP A 89 -0.08 -7.32 22.31
CA ASP A 89 0.46 -7.09 23.66
C ASP A 89 1.59 -8.08 23.99
N THR A 90 1.39 -9.36 23.65
CA THR A 90 2.36 -10.43 23.87
C THR A 90 3.64 -10.20 23.06
N ILE A 91 3.51 -9.74 21.81
CA ILE A 91 4.66 -9.42 20.96
C ILE A 91 5.40 -8.19 21.48
N VAL A 92 4.66 -7.16 21.92
CA VAL A 92 5.23 -5.93 22.49
C VAL A 92 5.97 -6.21 23.78
N ASP A 93 5.41 -6.99 24.70
CA ASP A 93 6.06 -7.35 25.96
C ASP A 93 7.39 -8.09 25.71
N SER A 94 7.39 -9.03 24.75
CA SER A 94 8.59 -9.76 24.36
C SER A 94 9.65 -8.86 23.72
N LEU A 95 9.24 -7.87 22.92
CA LEU A 95 10.16 -6.89 22.33
C LEU A 95 10.75 -5.94 23.38
N ILE A 96 9.97 -5.58 24.42
CA ILE A 96 10.44 -4.77 25.55
C ILE A 96 11.42 -5.57 26.42
N GLU A 97 11.21 -6.86 26.62
CA GLU A 97 12.16 -7.72 27.34
C GLU A 97 13.54 -7.70 26.69
N ASP A 98 13.59 -7.77 25.35
CA ASP A 98 14.85 -7.71 24.60
C ASP A 98 15.42 -6.29 24.48
N THR A 99 14.58 -5.26 24.50
CA THR A 99 14.98 -3.85 24.38
C THR A 99 14.07 -2.98 25.26
N PRO A 100 14.44 -2.74 26.53
CA PRO A 100 13.56 -2.06 27.50
C PRO A 100 13.06 -0.67 27.08
N ASP A 101 13.86 0.08 26.32
CA ASP A 101 13.52 1.42 25.82
C ASP A 101 13.10 1.42 24.35
N LEU A 102 12.59 0.29 23.84
CA LEU A 102 12.19 0.18 22.43
C LEU A 102 11.09 1.17 22.06
N TYR A 103 10.14 1.39 22.97
CA TYR A 103 9.01 2.30 22.80
C TYR A 103 9.11 3.49 23.75
N ARG A 104 8.66 4.66 23.30
CA ARG A 104 8.43 5.80 24.20
C ARG A 104 7.29 5.42 25.16
N SER A 105 7.48 5.67 26.45
CA SER A 105 6.58 5.21 27.53
C SER A 105 5.10 5.56 27.35
N SER A 106 4.79 6.69 26.71
CA SER A 106 3.41 7.13 26.43
C SER A 106 2.92 6.83 25.00
N GLN A 107 3.73 6.14 24.19
CA GLN A 107 3.45 5.88 22.77
C GLN A 107 3.81 4.44 22.35
N PRO A 108 3.33 3.38 23.05
CA PRO A 108 3.46 2.00 22.59
C PRO A 108 2.63 1.77 21.31
N PRO A 109 2.86 0.67 20.58
CA PRO A 109 2.04 0.28 19.42
C PRO A 109 0.54 0.35 19.73
N ASN A 110 -0.23 0.92 18.80
CA ASN A 110 -1.67 1.12 18.99
C ASN A 110 -2.45 0.70 17.73
N ALA A 111 -3.12 -0.45 17.82
CA ALA A 111 -3.91 -1.05 16.75
C ALA A 111 -5.26 -0.34 16.49
N SER A 112 -5.72 0.52 17.40
CA SER A 112 -7.07 1.12 17.35
C SER A 112 -7.15 2.42 16.56
N ARG A 113 -6.03 2.89 15.98
CA ARG A 113 -5.92 4.19 15.30
C ARG A 113 -6.11 4.13 13.78
N LEU A 114 -7.00 3.26 13.30
CA LEU A 114 -7.25 3.09 11.87
C LEU A 114 -7.83 4.39 11.28
N GLN A 115 -7.10 4.98 10.34
CA GLN A 115 -7.44 6.27 9.70
C GLN A 115 -7.35 6.21 8.17
N ALA A 116 -6.97 5.06 7.60
CA ALA A 116 -6.85 4.90 6.17
C ALA A 116 -8.23 4.99 5.50
N THR A 117 -8.30 5.71 4.39
CA THR A 117 -9.42 5.61 3.45
C THR A 117 -9.14 4.44 2.52
N PRO A 118 -9.97 3.38 2.50
CA PRO A 118 -9.79 2.28 1.55
C PRO A 118 -9.88 2.76 0.11
N LEU A 119 -9.00 2.24 -0.74
CA LEU A 119 -9.17 2.31 -2.18
C LEU A 119 -10.02 1.12 -2.63
N MET A 120 -11.01 1.35 -3.49
CA MET A 120 -11.74 0.27 -4.15
C MET A 120 -11.26 0.16 -5.59
N VAL A 121 -10.75 -1.02 -5.95
CA VAL A 121 -10.32 -1.35 -7.31
C VAL A 121 -10.82 -2.73 -7.69
N ASP A 122 -11.67 -2.80 -8.72
CA ASP A 122 -12.19 -4.05 -9.30
C ASP A 122 -12.81 -5.00 -8.22
N GLY A 123 -13.57 -4.44 -7.28
CA GLY A 123 -14.24 -5.19 -6.20
C GLY A 123 -13.36 -5.55 -5.00
N VAL A 124 -12.12 -5.05 -4.94
CA VAL A 124 -11.20 -5.26 -3.83
C VAL A 124 -10.91 -3.95 -3.12
N LEU A 125 -10.99 -3.97 -1.78
CA LEU A 125 -10.58 -2.87 -0.91
C LEU A 125 -9.11 -3.01 -0.55
N TYR A 126 -8.32 -1.96 -0.76
CA TYR A 126 -6.92 -1.86 -0.38
C TYR A 126 -6.70 -0.74 0.62
N PHE A 127 -6.04 -1.05 1.74
CA PHE A 127 -5.69 -0.07 2.76
C PHE A 127 -4.53 -0.58 3.61
N ASN A 128 -3.99 0.29 4.46
CA ASN A 128 -3.00 -0.11 5.45
C ASN A 128 -3.46 0.20 6.88
N THR A 129 -2.95 -0.56 7.83
CA THR A 129 -3.32 -0.49 9.24
C THR A 129 -2.44 0.51 10.01
N PRO A 130 -2.81 0.87 11.25
CA PRO A 130 -1.96 1.65 12.16
C PRO A 130 -0.53 1.13 12.30
N LEU A 131 -0.33 -0.19 12.28
CA LEU A 131 0.99 -0.83 12.34
C LEU A 131 1.68 -0.99 10.97
N SER A 132 1.20 -0.25 9.97
CA SER A 132 1.70 -0.24 8.59
C SER A 132 1.48 -1.54 7.81
N GLN A 133 0.66 -2.48 8.29
CA GLN A 133 0.35 -3.69 7.52
C GLN A 133 -0.52 -3.32 6.31
N GLY A 134 -0.13 -3.77 5.12
CA GLY A 134 -0.94 -3.63 3.91
C GLY A 134 -1.97 -4.74 3.83
N VAL A 135 -3.21 -4.43 3.44
CA VAL A 135 -4.32 -5.38 3.44
C VAL A 135 -5.11 -5.25 2.14
N ALA A 136 -5.51 -6.40 1.59
CA ALA A 136 -6.61 -6.49 0.63
C ALA A 136 -7.79 -7.23 1.23
N VAL A 137 -8.99 -6.71 0.99
CA VAL A 137 -10.26 -7.27 1.47
C VAL A 137 -11.25 -7.33 0.30
N ASP A 138 -11.95 -8.45 0.18
CA ASP A 138 -13.07 -8.57 -0.76
C ASP A 138 -14.20 -7.60 -0.35
N ALA A 139 -14.56 -6.66 -1.22
CA ALA A 139 -15.49 -5.58 -0.88
C ALA A 139 -16.92 -6.06 -0.59
N THR A 140 -17.29 -7.23 -1.12
CA THR A 140 -18.65 -7.77 -0.98
C THR A 140 -18.81 -8.54 0.33
N THR A 141 -17.76 -9.25 0.74
CA THR A 141 -17.83 -10.22 1.85
C THR A 141 -17.07 -9.78 3.11
N GLY A 142 -16.19 -8.78 3.01
CA GLY A 142 -15.29 -8.40 4.10
C GLY A 142 -14.15 -9.41 4.34
N LYS A 143 -13.98 -10.42 3.48
CA LYS A 143 -12.93 -11.44 3.64
C LYS A 143 -11.55 -10.87 3.30
N THR A 144 -10.59 -11.00 4.21
CA THR A 144 -9.18 -10.70 3.92
C THR A 144 -8.65 -11.63 2.81
N LEU A 145 -8.11 -11.03 1.75
CA LEU A 145 -7.51 -11.74 0.61
C LEU A 145 -6.01 -11.96 0.82
N TRP A 146 -5.30 -10.92 1.25
CA TRP A 146 -3.90 -11.00 1.61
C TRP A 146 -3.54 -9.92 2.64
N VAL A 147 -2.42 -10.16 3.34
CA VAL A 147 -1.80 -9.24 4.28
C VAL A 147 -0.31 -9.18 3.97
N PHE A 148 0.24 -7.98 3.92
CA PHE A 148 1.68 -7.74 3.91
C PHE A 148 2.08 -7.07 5.22
N ASN A 149 2.91 -7.74 6.03
CA ASN A 149 3.36 -7.21 7.31
C ASN A 149 4.80 -6.69 7.21
N PRO A 150 5.04 -5.36 7.20
CA PRO A 150 6.39 -4.79 7.22
C PRO A 150 7.04 -4.80 8.61
N LYS A 151 6.34 -5.29 9.63
CA LYS A 151 6.81 -5.41 11.03
C LYS A 151 7.34 -4.11 11.61
N SER A 152 6.71 -2.99 11.26
CA SER A 152 7.17 -1.65 11.65
C SER A 152 7.27 -1.44 13.17
N TYR A 153 6.49 -2.19 13.95
CA TYR A 153 6.49 -2.18 15.41
C TYR A 153 7.76 -2.81 16.03
N GLU A 154 8.51 -3.65 15.30
CA GLU A 154 9.77 -4.22 15.81
C GLU A 154 10.87 -3.17 15.93
N GLU A 155 10.79 -2.09 15.16
CA GLU A 155 11.77 -0.99 15.19
C GLU A 155 11.45 0.09 16.24
N GLY A 156 10.42 -0.12 17.06
CA GLY A 156 9.99 0.77 18.14
C GLY A 156 9.14 1.96 17.70
N THR A 157 8.99 2.95 18.58
CA THR A 157 8.08 4.08 18.34
C THR A 157 8.54 4.92 17.13
N PRO A 158 7.69 5.07 16.09
CA PRO A 158 7.94 5.95 14.96
C PRO A 158 8.30 7.38 15.37
N THR A 159 9.09 8.07 14.54
CA THR A 159 9.45 9.48 14.75
C THR A 159 8.30 10.46 14.51
N MET A 160 7.15 9.98 14.03
CA MET A 160 5.94 10.75 13.76
C MET A 160 5.43 11.49 15.02
N SER A 161 4.86 12.68 14.85
CA SER A 161 4.21 13.43 15.94
C SER A 161 2.95 12.74 16.46
N SER A 162 2.27 11.97 15.60
CA SER A 162 1.20 11.04 15.94
C SER A 162 1.59 9.64 15.48
N PRO A 163 2.34 8.88 16.30
CA PRO A 163 2.72 7.51 15.97
C PRO A 163 1.51 6.60 15.80
N TRP A 164 1.75 5.48 15.11
CA TRP A 164 0.73 4.43 14.92
C TRP A 164 -0.53 4.96 14.24
N SER A 165 -0.36 5.86 13.28
CA SER A 165 -1.44 6.33 12.42
C SER A 165 -0.95 6.40 10.99
N GLN A 166 -1.78 5.91 10.07
CA GLN A 166 -1.47 5.81 8.64
C GLN A 166 -2.67 6.33 7.83
N ARG A 167 -2.40 6.93 6.66
CA ARG A 167 -3.40 7.65 5.85
C ARG A 167 -3.92 6.86 4.64
N GLY A 168 -3.49 5.61 4.47
CA GLY A 168 -3.91 4.77 3.37
C GLY A 168 -2.78 4.46 2.40
N VAL A 169 -3.18 3.94 1.25
CA VAL A 169 -2.31 3.42 0.20
C VAL A 169 -2.53 4.20 -1.10
N ALA A 170 -1.65 3.99 -2.07
CA ALA A 170 -1.79 4.42 -3.45
C ALA A 170 -1.85 3.19 -4.37
N TYR A 171 -2.65 3.29 -5.43
CA TYR A 171 -2.75 2.27 -6.47
C TYR A 171 -2.07 2.76 -7.75
N TRP A 172 -1.47 1.82 -8.49
CA TRP A 172 -0.91 2.08 -9.82
C TRP A 172 -1.12 0.87 -10.72
N THR A 173 -1.31 1.11 -12.02
CA THR A 173 -1.28 0.08 -13.06
C THR A 173 -0.68 0.61 -14.35
N ASP A 174 -0.07 -0.28 -15.12
CA ASP A 174 0.37 -0.01 -16.50
C ASP A 174 -0.75 -0.19 -17.54
N GLY A 175 -1.93 -0.69 -17.12
CA GLY A 175 -3.04 -1.05 -18.01
C GLY A 175 -2.80 -2.32 -18.83
N ALA A 176 -1.65 -2.98 -18.69
CA ALA A 176 -1.27 -4.23 -19.38
C ALA A 176 -1.21 -5.43 -18.42
N GLY A 177 -1.57 -5.25 -17.16
CA GLY A 177 -1.77 -6.32 -16.17
C GLY A 177 -0.93 -6.15 -14.91
N ASP A 178 0.04 -5.23 -14.89
CA ASP A 178 0.75 -4.88 -13.68
C ASP A 178 -0.12 -3.98 -12.81
N LYS A 179 -0.37 -4.39 -11.58
CA LYS A 179 -1.22 -3.71 -10.61
C LYS A 179 -0.48 -3.69 -9.29
N ARG A 180 -0.27 -2.50 -8.72
CA ARG A 180 0.58 -2.30 -7.55
C ARG A 180 -0.10 -1.47 -6.50
N ILE A 181 0.20 -1.77 -5.24
CA ILE A 181 -0.21 -1.00 -4.07
C ILE A 181 1.05 -0.48 -3.39
N PHE A 182 1.06 0.82 -3.07
CA PHE A 182 2.17 1.52 -2.44
C PHE A 182 1.73 2.20 -1.14
N TRP A 183 2.60 2.23 -0.13
CA TRP A 183 2.37 3.02 1.08
C TRP A 183 3.66 3.28 1.86
N GLY A 184 3.63 4.35 2.67
CA GLY A 184 4.70 4.63 3.64
C GLY A 184 4.48 3.88 4.95
N THR A 185 5.55 3.54 5.64
CA THR A 185 5.52 2.96 6.99
C THR A 185 5.94 3.98 8.05
N GLY A 186 5.56 3.74 9.31
CA GLY A 186 5.95 4.61 10.41
C GLY A 186 7.47 4.64 10.66
N ASN A 187 8.17 3.54 10.37
CA ASN A 187 9.62 3.39 10.47
C ASN A 187 10.39 3.82 9.19
N GLY A 188 9.75 4.58 8.30
CA GLY A 188 10.43 5.25 7.19
C GLY A 188 10.77 4.37 5.99
N TYR A 189 9.95 3.36 5.68
CA TYR A 189 10.00 2.66 4.40
C TYR A 189 8.88 3.13 3.47
N LEU A 190 9.16 3.08 2.17
CA LEU A 190 8.13 3.03 1.14
C LEU A 190 7.99 1.58 0.70
N VAL A 191 6.77 1.05 0.70
CA VAL A 191 6.44 -0.34 0.35
C VAL A 191 5.77 -0.39 -1.02
N CYS A 192 6.02 -1.45 -1.78
CA CYS A 192 5.34 -1.84 -3.00
C CYS A 192 5.00 -3.33 -2.96
N VAL A 193 3.73 -3.65 -3.20
CA VAL A 193 3.28 -5.02 -3.42
C VAL A 193 2.45 -5.13 -4.69
N ASN A 194 2.45 -6.31 -5.30
CA ASN A 194 1.48 -6.67 -6.32
C ASN A 194 0.06 -6.66 -5.71
N ALA A 195 -0.85 -5.91 -6.32
CA ALA A 195 -2.20 -5.69 -5.79
C ALA A 195 -3.00 -6.99 -5.65
N MET A 196 -2.80 -7.97 -6.54
CA MET A 196 -3.61 -9.19 -6.51
C MET A 196 -3.13 -10.20 -5.48
N THR A 197 -1.82 -10.22 -5.19
CA THR A 197 -1.19 -11.29 -4.39
C THR A 197 -0.62 -10.82 -3.06
N GLY A 198 -0.41 -9.51 -2.88
CA GLY A 198 0.29 -8.97 -1.72
C GLY A 198 1.79 -9.27 -1.69
N GLN A 199 2.34 -9.91 -2.73
CA GLN A 199 3.76 -10.21 -2.81
C GLN A 199 4.57 -8.93 -3.09
N PRO A 200 5.78 -8.80 -2.52
CA PRO A 200 6.71 -7.73 -2.86
C PRO A 200 6.89 -7.51 -4.35
N CYS A 201 6.85 -6.25 -4.78
CA CYS A 201 7.30 -5.89 -6.13
C CYS A 201 8.80 -6.17 -6.25
N GLN A 202 9.16 -7.17 -7.04
CA GLN A 202 10.54 -7.66 -7.16
C GLN A 202 11.51 -6.64 -7.76
N ASP A 203 10.99 -5.64 -8.46
CA ASP A 203 11.74 -4.52 -9.05
C ASP A 203 11.79 -3.28 -8.13
N PHE A 204 11.32 -3.41 -6.89
CA PHE A 204 11.25 -2.31 -5.93
C PHE A 204 12.01 -2.66 -4.64
N GLY A 205 12.93 -1.78 -4.24
CA GLY A 205 13.80 -2.01 -3.08
C GLY A 205 14.96 -2.98 -3.35
N PRO A 206 15.94 -3.06 -2.43
CA PRO A 206 17.08 -3.95 -2.59
C PRO A 206 16.64 -5.42 -2.56
N ASN A 207 17.23 -6.23 -3.45
CA ASN A 207 16.99 -7.67 -3.55
C ASN A 207 15.52 -8.08 -3.72
N GLY A 208 14.68 -7.21 -4.31
CA GLY A 208 13.26 -7.49 -4.53
C GLY A 208 12.43 -7.53 -3.25
N SER A 209 12.89 -6.85 -2.19
CA SER A 209 12.19 -6.79 -0.90
C SER A 209 10.80 -6.14 -0.98
N GLY A 210 10.51 -5.37 -2.04
CA GLY A 210 9.34 -4.52 -2.13
C GLY A 210 9.38 -3.33 -1.19
N MET A 211 10.54 -3.03 -0.57
CA MET A 211 10.67 -1.97 0.44
C MET A 211 11.90 -1.10 0.18
N VAL A 212 11.71 0.21 0.05
CA VAL A 212 12.79 1.19 -0.07
C VAL A 212 12.93 1.94 1.24
N ASP A 213 14.13 1.96 1.79
CA ASP A 213 14.45 2.76 2.96
C ASP A 213 14.53 4.25 2.58
N THR A 214 13.60 5.05 3.09
CA THR A 214 13.51 6.48 2.78
C THR A 214 14.43 7.34 3.63
N MET A 215 15.15 6.74 4.59
CA MET A 215 16.17 7.43 5.39
C MET A 215 17.53 7.45 4.68
N VAL A 216 17.75 6.61 3.66
CA VAL A 216 19.01 6.57 2.91
C VAL A 216 19.27 7.93 2.26
N GLY A 217 20.43 8.51 2.57
CA GLY A 217 20.85 9.81 2.05
C GLY A 217 20.26 11.01 2.80
N VAL A 218 19.43 10.79 3.83
CA VAL A 218 18.91 11.87 4.68
C VAL A 218 19.92 12.18 5.80
N PRO A 219 20.45 13.41 5.90
CA PRO A 219 21.39 13.76 6.97
C PRO A 219 20.78 13.56 8.37
N ARG A 220 21.54 12.92 9.28
CA ARG A 220 21.15 12.65 10.67
C ARG A 220 19.93 11.70 10.84
N ALA A 221 19.59 10.94 9.81
CA ALA A 221 18.60 9.87 9.89
C ALA A 221 19.26 8.55 9.50
N VAL A 222 20.11 8.02 10.39
CA VAL A 222 20.78 6.73 10.18
C VAL A 222 19.90 5.63 10.79
N ARG A 223 19.50 4.64 9.98
CA ARG A 223 18.69 3.53 10.47
C ARG A 223 19.42 2.77 11.58
N GLY A 224 18.70 2.46 12.65
CA GLY A 224 19.25 1.79 13.83
C GLY A 224 19.97 2.74 14.81
N GLU A 225 20.33 3.96 14.39
CA GLU A 225 20.83 4.97 15.32
C GLU A 225 19.66 5.75 15.92
N ARG A 226 19.56 5.71 17.24
CA ARG A 226 18.56 6.48 17.99
C ARG A 226 19.25 7.61 18.73
N ASP A 227 19.12 8.82 18.22
CA ASP A 227 19.55 10.02 18.94
C ASP A 227 18.46 10.47 19.93
N TYR A 228 18.47 9.87 21.11
CA TYR A 228 17.60 10.27 22.22
C TYR A 228 17.98 11.63 22.84
N LEU A 229 19.21 12.11 22.60
CA LEU A 229 19.75 13.28 23.29
C LEU A 229 19.17 14.58 22.76
N ASN A 230 18.82 14.64 21.48
CA ASN A 230 18.22 15.83 20.88
C ASN A 230 16.69 15.93 21.03
N ALA A 231 16.02 14.87 21.50
CA ALA A 231 14.58 14.89 21.79
C ALA A 231 14.25 15.39 23.21
N LEU A 232 15.25 15.47 24.11
CA LEU A 232 15.07 15.84 25.52
C LEU A 232 15.34 17.32 25.84
N THR A 233 15.83 18.11 24.87
CA THR A 233 16.18 19.52 25.11
C THR A 233 14.99 20.49 25.05
N TRP A 234 13.76 19.98 24.82
CA TRP A 234 12.52 20.76 24.81
C TRP A 234 11.47 20.24 25.83
N GLY A 235 11.94 19.74 26.97
CA GLY A 235 11.10 19.49 28.16
C GLY A 235 11.07 20.67 29.11
#